data_AF-A0A6L8MH76-F1
#
_entry.id   AF-A0A6L8MH76-F1
#
_cell.length_a   1.000
_cell.length_b   1.000
_cell.length_c   1.000
_cell.angle_alpha   90.00
_cell.angle_beta   90.00
_cell.angle_gamma   90.00
#
_symmetry.space_group_name_H-M   'P 1'
#
loop_
_entity.id
_entity.type
_entity.pdbx_description
1 polymer ?
#
loop_
_entity_poly.entity_id
_entity_poly.type
_entity_poly.pdbx_seq_one_letter_code
_entity_poly.pdbx_strand_id
1 'polypeptide(L)'
;MKRGSKLLPLVLWAAALVSLSGCGPSPLLRVTNAAINMGQGLPDEMLNTHLAGIVAFDEMWADEYGRVARNQLYTQGIERGKPEYNLRVVRINLSNTGSALWIAKGELAFPTGAIVPDHMPQLHAGDVVEIRQTASWMSMENFSVTGEGNIVVRVLCYAADSTYKACVDKTPKTGRIAGFGFTNTPFPASVRGYGFTFTPMFDEQGRALRRYPAEQGTRKDTY
;
A
#
# COMPACT_ATOMS: atom_id res chain seq x y z
N MET A 1 -59.51 -4.47 -9.69
CA MET A 1 -58.30 -3.81 -10.25
C MET A 1 -57.09 -4.22 -9.42
N LYS A 2 -56.25 -5.16 -9.92
CA LYS A 2 -54.98 -5.54 -9.27
C LYS A 2 -53.85 -4.85 -10.04
N ARG A 3 -53.25 -3.81 -9.46
CA ARG A 3 -52.04 -3.18 -10.01
C ARG A 3 -50.85 -4.09 -9.66
N GLY A 4 -50.46 -4.93 -10.61
CA GLY A 4 -49.28 -5.78 -10.51
C GLY A 4 -48.00 -4.95 -10.41
N SER A 5 -47.26 -5.18 -9.33
CA SER A 5 -45.94 -4.64 -9.05
C SER A 5 -44.98 -5.00 -10.20
N LYS A 6 -44.65 -4.02 -11.06
CA LYS A 6 -43.62 -4.13 -12.10
C LYS A 6 -42.21 -3.80 -11.58
N LEU A 7 -42.04 -3.58 -10.27
CA LEU A 7 -40.76 -3.16 -9.67
C LEU A 7 -39.87 -4.33 -9.20
N LEU A 8 -40.44 -5.52 -9.01
CA LEU A 8 -39.70 -6.69 -8.56
C LEU A 8 -38.61 -7.22 -9.52
N PRO A 9 -38.79 -7.24 -10.86
CA PRO A 9 -37.76 -7.79 -11.73
C PRO A 9 -36.53 -6.88 -11.82
N LEU A 10 -36.69 -5.55 -11.70
CA LEU A 10 -35.59 -4.59 -11.82
C LEU A 10 -34.55 -4.69 -10.69
N VAL A 11 -35.00 -5.01 -9.46
CA VAL A 11 -34.10 -5.20 -8.30
C VAL A 11 -33.29 -6.49 -8.44
N LEU A 12 -33.89 -7.55 -8.98
CA LEU A 12 -33.23 -8.84 -9.23
C LEU A 12 -32.19 -8.77 -10.35
N TRP A 13 -32.43 -7.97 -11.40
CA TRP A 13 -31.43 -7.73 -12.45
C TRP A 13 -30.24 -6.89 -11.96
N ALA A 14 -30.48 -5.89 -11.10
CA ALA A 14 -29.40 -5.10 -10.50
C ALA A 14 -28.53 -5.95 -9.55
N ALA A 15 -29.13 -6.86 -8.76
CA ALA A 15 -28.39 -7.79 -7.91
C ALA A 15 -27.57 -8.81 -8.73
N ALA A 16 -28.13 -9.32 -9.84
CA ALA A 16 -27.46 -10.25 -10.73
C ALA A 16 -26.22 -9.64 -11.42
N LEU A 17 -26.31 -8.37 -11.83
CA LEU A 17 -25.20 -7.60 -12.41
C LEU A 17 -24.06 -7.34 -11.40
N VAL A 18 -24.38 -7.16 -10.12
CA VAL A 18 -23.36 -7.06 -9.06
C VAL A 18 -22.66 -8.40 -8.84
N SER A 19 -23.37 -9.52 -8.89
CA SER A 19 -22.80 -10.86 -8.71
C SER A 19 -21.94 -11.38 -9.88
N LEU A 20 -22.09 -10.84 -11.10
CA LEU A 20 -21.23 -11.19 -12.24
C LEU A 20 -19.94 -10.36 -12.32
N SER A 21 -19.76 -9.36 -11.45
CA SER A 21 -18.53 -8.55 -11.37
C SER A 21 -17.38 -9.23 -10.59
N GLY A 22 -17.54 -10.50 -10.21
CA GLY A 22 -16.62 -11.23 -9.33
C GLY A 22 -15.26 -11.63 -9.92
N CYS A 23 -14.93 -11.29 -11.17
CA CYS A 23 -13.69 -11.75 -11.82
C CYS A 23 -12.73 -10.65 -12.30
N GLY A 24 -12.92 -9.39 -11.92
CA GLY A 24 -11.95 -8.33 -12.24
C GLY A 24 -12.08 -7.09 -11.37
N PRO A 25 -11.07 -6.21 -11.34
CA PRO A 25 -11.19 -4.90 -10.72
C PRO A 25 -12.27 -4.10 -11.46
N SER A 26 -13.51 -4.13 -10.97
CA SER A 26 -14.57 -3.34 -11.56
C SER A 26 -14.43 -1.87 -11.13
N PRO A 27 -14.72 -0.89 -12.00
CA PRO A 27 -14.84 0.51 -11.60
C PRO A 27 -15.78 0.69 -10.40
N LEU A 28 -16.77 -0.19 -10.25
CA LEU A 28 -17.66 -0.24 -9.10
C LEU A 28 -16.90 -0.54 -7.79
N LEU A 29 -15.95 -1.47 -7.76
CA LEU A 29 -15.11 -1.74 -6.57
C LEU A 29 -14.24 -0.55 -6.19
N ARG A 30 -13.73 0.21 -7.17
CA ARG A 30 -12.98 1.46 -6.91
C ARG A 30 -13.87 2.50 -6.22
N VAL A 31 -15.07 2.72 -6.75
CA VAL A 31 -16.07 3.64 -6.16
C VAL A 31 -16.53 3.16 -4.79
N THR A 32 -16.74 1.85 -4.61
CA THR A 32 -17.21 1.28 -3.34
C THR A 32 -16.14 1.41 -2.26
N ASN A 33 -14.86 1.17 -2.56
CA ASN A 33 -13.79 1.36 -1.57
C ASN A 33 -13.52 2.84 -1.26
N ALA A 34 -13.60 3.72 -2.27
CA ALA A 34 -13.57 5.17 -2.03
C ALA A 34 -14.72 5.61 -1.12
N ALA A 35 -15.92 5.04 -1.30
CA ALA A 35 -17.09 5.28 -0.45
C ALA A 35 -16.99 4.64 0.95
N ILE A 36 -16.37 3.45 1.07
CA ILE A 36 -16.14 2.77 2.36
C ILE A 36 -15.12 3.55 3.21
N ASN A 37 -14.11 4.17 2.59
CA ASN A 37 -13.24 5.14 3.25
C ASN A 37 -13.90 6.54 3.38
N MET A 38 -15.22 6.66 3.18
CA MET A 38 -16.01 7.89 3.28
C MET A 38 -15.50 9.05 2.41
N GLY A 39 -14.73 8.78 1.35
CA GLY A 39 -14.04 9.81 0.58
C GLY A 39 -12.93 10.55 1.36
N GLN A 40 -12.61 10.11 2.57
CA GLN A 40 -11.57 10.73 3.41
C GLN A 40 -10.20 10.22 2.96
N GLY A 41 -9.45 11.11 2.32
CA GLY A 41 -8.04 10.91 2.03
C GLY A 41 -7.16 11.22 3.25
N LEU A 42 -5.85 11.12 3.07
CA LEU A 42 -4.90 11.74 3.98
C LEU A 42 -5.08 13.27 3.98
N PRO A 43 -4.83 13.94 5.12
CA PRO A 43 -4.73 15.40 5.19
C PRO A 43 -3.73 15.96 4.16
N ASP A 44 -3.99 17.16 3.64
CA ASP A 44 -3.17 17.79 2.60
C ASP A 44 -1.70 17.94 3.01
N GLU A 45 -1.43 18.21 4.30
CA GLU A 45 -0.09 18.28 4.88
C GLU A 45 0.70 16.97 4.81
N MET A 46 0.03 15.83 4.65
CA MET A 46 0.66 14.51 4.48
C MET A 46 0.92 14.18 3.00
N LEU A 47 0.38 14.97 2.08
CA LEU A 47 0.62 14.82 0.64
C LEU A 47 1.92 15.53 0.24
N ASN A 48 2.64 14.95 -0.71
CA ASN A 48 3.94 15.41 -1.16
C ASN A 48 4.96 15.57 -0.02
N THR A 49 4.91 14.65 0.94
CA THR A 49 5.86 14.59 2.06
C THR A 49 6.41 13.19 2.24
N HIS A 50 7.42 13.07 3.12
CA HIS A 50 7.94 11.79 3.55
C HIS A 50 7.42 11.40 4.91
N LEU A 51 6.88 10.20 4.98
CA LEU A 51 6.22 9.68 6.16
C LEU A 51 6.87 8.37 6.58
N ALA A 52 7.15 8.23 7.86
CA ALA A 52 7.38 6.94 8.48
C ALA A 52 6.04 6.18 8.56
N GLY A 53 6.09 4.90 8.25
CA GLY A 53 4.97 3.97 8.38
C GLY A 53 5.48 2.56 8.64
N ILE A 54 4.55 1.69 9.02
CA ILE A 54 4.86 0.30 9.36
C ILE A 54 4.37 -0.61 8.25
N VAL A 55 5.23 -1.50 7.78
CA VAL A 55 4.89 -2.55 6.81
C VAL A 55 3.84 -3.48 7.43
N ALA A 56 2.69 -3.57 6.79
CA ALA A 56 1.53 -4.29 7.31
C ALA A 56 1.61 -5.81 7.07
N PHE A 57 2.27 -6.21 5.98
CA PHE A 57 2.39 -7.59 5.52
C PHE A 57 3.75 -7.77 4.86
N ASP A 58 4.29 -8.99 4.90
CA ASP A 58 5.50 -9.34 4.14
C ASP A 58 5.30 -9.01 2.66
N GLU A 59 6.39 -8.55 2.01
CA GLU A 59 6.39 -8.30 0.58
C GLU A 59 6.13 -9.60 -0.18
N MET A 60 5.06 -9.61 -0.96
CA MET A 60 4.60 -10.71 -1.79
C MET A 60 3.84 -10.19 -3.01
N TRP A 61 3.42 -11.10 -3.88
CA TRP A 61 2.62 -10.72 -5.04
C TRP A 61 1.28 -10.09 -4.67
N ALA A 62 0.84 -9.19 -5.53
CA ALA A 62 -0.42 -8.51 -5.33
C ALA A 62 -1.64 -9.47 -5.29
N ASP A 63 -1.61 -10.65 -5.93
CA ASP A 63 -2.66 -11.67 -5.87
C ASP A 63 -2.58 -12.57 -4.63
N GLU A 64 -1.38 -12.80 -4.12
CA GLU A 64 -1.10 -13.59 -2.91
C GLU A 64 -1.62 -12.91 -1.64
N TYR A 65 -1.75 -11.58 -1.64
CA TYR A 65 -2.45 -10.89 -0.56
C TYR A 65 -3.91 -11.37 -0.44
N GLY A 66 -4.36 -11.50 0.81
CA GLY A 66 -5.76 -11.72 1.12
C GLY A 66 -6.67 -10.68 0.47
N ARG A 67 -7.91 -11.05 0.14
CA ARG A 67 -8.87 -10.25 -0.67
C ARG A 67 -8.97 -8.79 -0.24
N VAL A 68 -9.00 -8.51 1.07
CA VAL A 68 -9.11 -7.14 1.62
C VAL A 68 -7.85 -6.32 1.30
N ALA A 69 -6.66 -6.88 1.56
CA ALA A 69 -5.40 -6.21 1.29
C ALA A 69 -5.18 -5.97 -0.21
N ARG A 70 -5.50 -6.98 -1.03
CA ARG A 70 -5.47 -6.86 -2.49
C ARG A 70 -6.40 -5.78 -3.03
N ASN A 71 -7.65 -5.75 -2.56
CA ASN A 71 -8.63 -4.75 -3.01
C ASN A 71 -8.17 -3.31 -2.75
N GLN A 72 -7.40 -3.07 -1.69
CA GLN A 72 -6.88 -1.74 -1.43
C GLN A 72 -5.59 -1.45 -2.21
N LEU A 73 -4.78 -2.44 -2.58
CA LEU A 73 -3.74 -2.21 -3.60
C LEU A 73 -4.36 -1.72 -4.92
N TYR A 74 -5.53 -2.27 -5.28
CA TYR A 74 -6.25 -1.87 -6.49
C TYR A 74 -6.71 -0.41 -6.40
N THR A 75 -7.15 0.05 -5.22
CA THR A 75 -7.51 1.47 -5.03
C THR A 75 -6.32 2.42 -5.11
N GLN A 76 -5.11 1.89 -4.99
CA GLN A 76 -3.87 2.63 -5.15
C GLN A 76 -3.27 2.51 -6.57
N GLY A 77 -3.97 1.84 -7.49
CA GLY A 77 -3.58 1.74 -8.91
C GLY A 77 -2.86 0.46 -9.30
N ILE A 78 -2.58 -0.43 -8.34
CA ILE A 78 -1.88 -1.71 -8.58
C ILE A 78 -2.92 -2.78 -8.95
N GLU A 79 -3.26 -2.90 -10.22
CA GLU A 79 -4.33 -3.80 -10.68
C GLU A 79 -3.82 -4.91 -11.58
N ARG A 80 -4.45 -6.09 -11.48
CA ARG A 80 -4.11 -7.23 -12.32
C ARG A 80 -4.20 -6.86 -13.81
N GLY A 81 -3.14 -7.17 -14.55
CA GLY A 81 -3.01 -6.85 -15.98
C GLY A 81 -2.38 -5.47 -16.25
N LYS A 82 -2.10 -4.66 -15.22
CA LYS A 82 -1.27 -3.46 -15.36
C LYS A 82 0.19 -3.78 -15.02
N PRO A 83 1.18 -3.10 -15.62
CA PRO A 83 2.60 -3.41 -15.38
C PRO A 83 3.03 -3.21 -13.92
N GLU A 84 2.42 -2.29 -13.19
CA GLU A 84 2.73 -2.03 -11.78
C GLU A 84 2.44 -3.22 -10.87
N TYR A 85 1.55 -4.12 -11.31
CA TYR A 85 1.25 -5.37 -10.63
C TYR A 85 2.46 -6.32 -10.54
N ASN A 86 3.41 -6.17 -11.47
CA ASN A 86 4.60 -7.00 -11.59
C ASN A 86 5.82 -6.36 -10.89
N LEU A 87 5.64 -5.20 -10.25
CA LEU A 87 6.67 -4.54 -9.47
C LEU A 87 6.63 -5.02 -8.01
N ARG A 88 7.70 -4.75 -7.27
CA ARG A 88 7.72 -4.94 -5.82
C ARG A 88 6.77 -3.95 -5.18
N VAL A 89 5.73 -4.44 -4.52
CA VAL A 89 4.74 -3.61 -3.85
C VAL A 89 4.62 -4.00 -2.41
N VAL A 90 4.58 -2.99 -1.54
CA VAL A 90 4.42 -3.18 -0.11
C VAL A 90 3.20 -2.44 0.40
N ARG A 91 2.57 -3.04 1.40
CA ARG A 91 1.45 -2.48 2.14
C ARG A 91 1.94 -1.84 3.41
N ILE A 92 1.62 -0.57 3.60
CA ILE A 92 2.13 0.22 4.72
C ILE A 92 0.95 0.85 5.43
N ASN A 93 0.98 0.80 6.75
CA ASN A 93 0.08 1.58 7.58
C ASN A 93 0.76 2.90 7.92
N LEU A 94 0.04 4.00 7.71
CA LEU A 94 0.38 5.33 8.19
C LEU A 94 -0.52 5.65 9.37
N SER A 95 -0.08 6.52 10.28
CA SER A 95 -1.00 7.12 11.26
C SER A 95 -1.65 8.32 10.60
N ASN A 96 -2.98 8.36 10.63
CA ASN A 96 -3.77 9.52 10.27
C ASN A 96 -4.26 10.18 11.56
N THR A 97 -4.08 11.50 11.66
CA THR A 97 -4.66 12.31 12.73
C THR A 97 -6.17 12.55 12.50
N GLY A 98 -6.67 12.28 11.29
CA GLY A 98 -8.08 12.29 10.90
C GLY A 98 -8.70 10.89 10.74
N SER A 99 -10.02 10.83 10.88
CA SER A 99 -10.94 9.67 10.82
C SER A 99 -10.62 8.58 9.76
N ALA A 100 -10.01 7.44 10.14
CA ALA A 100 -10.05 6.17 9.39
C ALA A 100 -9.59 4.93 10.21
N LEU A 101 -10.51 4.02 10.54
CA LEU A 101 -10.33 2.68 11.17
C LEU A 101 -9.43 2.57 12.43
N TRP A 102 -10.09 2.25 13.54
CA TRP A 102 -9.54 2.19 14.90
C TRP A 102 -8.36 1.23 15.06
N ILE A 103 -7.19 1.75 15.44
CA ILE A 103 -6.18 0.96 16.16
C ILE A 103 -6.54 1.02 17.65
N ALA A 104 -6.17 0.00 18.43
CA ALA A 104 -6.47 -0.19 19.86
C ALA A 104 -5.96 0.93 20.82
N LYS A 105 -5.59 2.12 20.33
CA LYS A 105 -5.08 3.26 21.12
C LYS A 105 -5.65 4.64 20.72
N GLY A 106 -6.70 4.70 19.90
CA GLY A 106 -7.38 5.97 19.59
C GLY A 106 -6.76 6.81 18.46
N GLU A 107 -5.79 6.25 17.73
CA GLU A 107 -5.27 6.82 16.47
C GLU A 107 -5.55 5.84 15.32
N LEU A 108 -5.62 6.38 14.11
CA LEU A 108 -6.29 5.78 12.96
C LEU A 108 -5.24 5.33 11.94
N ALA A 109 -5.24 4.04 11.57
CA ALA A 109 -4.29 3.54 10.57
C ALA A 109 -4.85 3.84 9.17
N PHE A 110 -4.20 4.72 8.42
CA PHE A 110 -4.48 4.88 7.00
C PHE A 110 -3.63 3.91 6.19
N PRO A 111 -4.23 2.88 5.59
CA PRO A 111 -3.46 1.90 4.87
C PRO A 111 -3.14 2.47 3.47
N THR A 112 -1.87 2.41 3.07
CA THR A 112 -1.36 2.85 1.77
C THR A 112 -0.56 1.73 1.10
N GLY A 113 -0.27 1.91 -0.18
CA GLY A 113 0.68 1.09 -0.92
C GLY A 113 1.86 1.94 -1.40
N ALA A 114 3.00 1.30 -1.59
CA ALA A 114 4.18 1.91 -2.17
C ALA A 114 4.95 0.89 -3.00
N ILE A 115 5.67 1.37 -4.02
CA ILE A 115 6.58 0.55 -4.81
C ILE A 115 7.95 0.51 -4.13
N VAL A 116 8.55 -0.67 -4.07
CA VAL A 116 9.85 -0.89 -3.44
C VAL A 116 10.96 -0.87 -4.49
N PRO A 117 11.98 0.00 -4.36
CA PRO A 117 13.13 -0.01 -5.27
C PRO A 117 13.94 -1.32 -5.24
N ASP A 118 14.57 -1.66 -6.34
CA ASP A 118 15.33 -2.91 -6.51
C ASP A 118 16.46 -3.11 -5.49
N HIS A 119 17.12 -2.03 -5.07
CA HIS A 119 18.27 -2.07 -4.18
C HIS A 119 17.90 -2.35 -2.71
N MET A 120 16.62 -2.27 -2.35
CA MET A 120 16.18 -2.53 -0.98
C MET A 120 16.10 -4.02 -0.69
N PRO A 121 16.39 -4.46 0.55
CA PRO A 121 16.08 -5.83 0.97
C PRO A 121 14.57 -6.11 0.88
N GLN A 122 14.19 -7.38 0.96
CA GLN A 122 12.79 -7.75 1.10
C GLN A 122 12.23 -7.15 2.39
N LEU A 123 11.05 -6.53 2.30
CA LEU A 123 10.39 -5.93 3.45
C LEU A 123 9.49 -6.94 4.15
N HIS A 124 9.50 -6.92 5.48
CA HIS A 124 8.72 -7.82 6.32
C HIS A 124 7.69 -7.08 7.15
N ALA A 125 6.62 -7.79 7.52
CA ALA A 125 5.60 -7.29 8.42
C ALA A 125 6.24 -6.76 9.72
N GLY A 126 5.92 -5.51 10.06
CA GLY A 126 6.47 -4.80 11.21
C GLY A 126 7.70 -3.94 10.90
N ASP A 127 8.35 -4.04 9.75
CA ASP A 127 9.44 -3.12 9.41
C ASP A 127 8.93 -1.68 9.41
N VAL A 128 9.70 -0.75 9.98
CA VAL A 128 9.39 0.68 9.89
C VAL A 128 10.13 1.23 8.69
N VAL A 129 9.39 1.83 7.76
CA VAL A 129 9.91 2.35 6.51
C VAL A 129 9.53 3.80 6.33
N GLU A 130 10.35 4.52 5.58
CA GLU A 130 10.02 5.85 5.10
C GLU A 130 9.45 5.73 3.69
N ILE A 131 8.30 6.36 3.47
CA ILE A 131 7.68 6.45 2.15
C ILE A 131 7.68 7.87 1.63
N ARG A 132 7.76 7.98 0.30
CA ARG A 132 7.30 9.14 -0.43
C ARG A 132 5.80 9.03 -0.63
N GLN A 133 5.05 9.95 -0.06
CA GLN A 133 3.60 10.00 -0.17
C GLN A 133 3.22 11.13 -1.14
N THR A 134 2.64 10.80 -2.31
CA THR A 134 2.24 11.80 -3.31
C THR A 134 0.73 12.04 -3.37
N ALA A 135 -0.06 10.99 -3.17
CA ALA A 135 -1.51 11.04 -3.29
C ALA A 135 -2.19 10.01 -2.39
N SER A 136 -3.36 10.34 -1.86
CA SER A 136 -4.16 9.43 -1.04
C SER A 136 -4.73 8.24 -1.82
N TRP A 137 -4.96 8.43 -3.11
CA TRP A 137 -5.67 7.52 -3.99
C TRP A 137 -4.96 7.39 -5.33
N MET A 138 -4.99 6.19 -5.92
CA MET A 138 -4.39 5.90 -7.23
C MET A 138 -2.95 6.39 -7.34
N SER A 139 -2.22 6.44 -6.22
CA SER A 139 -0.90 7.06 -6.14
C SER A 139 0.18 6.31 -6.92
N MET A 140 -0.09 5.07 -7.33
CA MET A 140 0.80 4.25 -8.14
C MET A 140 0.23 3.98 -9.54
N GLU A 141 -0.91 4.58 -9.91
CA GLU A 141 -1.47 4.40 -11.25
C GLU A 141 -0.50 4.96 -12.31
N ASN A 142 -0.22 4.16 -13.35
CA ASN A 142 0.72 4.48 -14.43
C ASN A 142 2.17 4.70 -13.98
N PHE A 143 2.56 4.24 -12.79
CA PHE A 143 3.94 4.37 -12.32
C PHE A 143 4.95 3.78 -13.32
N SER A 144 4.62 2.69 -13.98
CA SER A 144 5.49 2.08 -15.00
C SER A 144 5.75 2.99 -16.21
N VAL A 145 4.87 3.94 -16.46
CA VAL A 145 4.95 4.90 -17.57
C VAL A 145 5.57 6.23 -17.10
N THR A 146 5.11 6.76 -15.98
CA THR A 146 5.51 8.08 -15.48
C THR A 146 6.79 8.02 -14.65
N GLY A 147 7.04 6.89 -13.99
CA GLY A 147 8.03 6.75 -12.92
C GLY A 147 7.62 7.48 -11.65
N GLU A 148 6.38 7.94 -11.52
CA GLU A 148 5.92 8.77 -10.40
C GLU A 148 4.87 8.07 -9.57
N GLY A 149 5.00 8.20 -8.25
CA GLY A 149 4.02 7.69 -7.30
C GLY A 149 4.58 7.51 -5.90
N ASN A 150 3.86 6.73 -5.11
CA ASN A 150 4.30 6.31 -3.79
C ASN A 150 5.43 5.30 -3.90
N ILE A 151 6.55 5.56 -3.22
CA ILE A 151 7.70 4.65 -3.17
C ILE A 151 8.24 4.52 -1.75
N VAL A 152 8.88 3.40 -1.46
CA VAL A 152 9.72 3.28 -0.27
C VAL A 152 11.04 4.01 -0.53
N VAL A 153 11.43 4.91 0.38
CA VAL A 153 12.65 5.72 0.29
C VAL A 153 13.79 5.07 1.06
N ARG A 154 13.50 4.50 2.24
CA ARG A 154 14.45 3.69 3.02
C ARG A 154 13.75 2.86 4.09
N VAL A 155 14.45 1.88 4.63
CA VAL A 155 14.07 1.22 5.89
C VAL A 155 14.65 2.00 7.06
N LEU A 156 13.80 2.30 8.06
CA LEU A 156 14.20 2.99 9.29
C LEU A 156 14.57 1.98 10.39
N CYS A 157 13.77 0.92 10.55
CA CYS A 157 13.99 -0.13 11.54
C CYS A 157 13.52 -1.49 10.98
N TYR A 158 14.32 -2.54 11.14
CA TYR A 158 13.92 -3.90 10.79
C TYR A 158 13.27 -4.60 12.00
N ALA A 159 12.11 -5.22 11.80
CA ALA A 159 11.35 -5.90 12.86
C ALA A 159 12.12 -7.05 13.50
N ALA A 160 12.98 -7.73 12.73
CA ALA A 160 13.76 -8.86 13.20
C ALA A 160 15.02 -8.46 13.99
N ASP A 161 15.40 -7.17 14.01
CA ASP A 161 16.60 -6.74 14.73
C ASP A 161 16.37 -6.79 16.23
N SER A 162 17.35 -7.30 16.99
CA SER A 162 17.27 -7.34 18.46
C SER A 162 17.12 -5.94 19.09
N THR A 163 17.57 -4.90 18.38
CA THR A 163 17.43 -3.49 18.79
C THR A 163 16.15 -2.82 18.29
N TYR A 164 15.21 -3.56 17.68
CA TYR A 164 14.03 -3.01 17.02
C TYR A 164 13.26 -2.02 17.91
N LYS A 165 12.95 -2.39 19.16
CA LYS A 165 12.22 -1.51 20.09
C LYS A 165 12.91 -0.17 20.31
N ALA A 166 14.23 -0.19 20.55
CA ALA A 166 15.02 1.02 20.75
C ALA A 166 15.15 1.86 19.47
N CYS A 167 15.12 1.21 18.30
CA CYS A 167 15.07 1.88 17.00
C CYS A 167 13.73 2.60 16.82
N VAL A 168 12.61 1.88 16.97
CA VAL A 168 11.25 2.42 16.84
C VAL A 168 11.05 3.62 17.78
N ASP A 169 11.52 3.55 19.02
CA ASP A 169 11.36 4.65 19.98
C ASP A 169 12.03 5.97 19.54
N LYS A 170 13.02 5.90 18.62
CA LYS A 170 13.72 7.05 18.01
C LYS A 170 13.14 7.50 16.67
N THR A 171 12.26 6.71 16.06
CA THR A 171 11.59 7.09 14.81
C THR A 171 10.59 8.24 15.04
N PRO A 172 10.14 8.93 13.97
CA PRO A 172 9.08 9.91 14.08
C PRO A 172 7.83 9.37 14.79
N LYS A 173 7.08 10.30 15.38
CA LYS A 173 5.85 10.02 16.11
C LYS A 173 4.74 10.93 15.60
N THR A 174 3.59 10.34 15.32
CA THR A 174 2.31 11.03 15.20
C THR A 174 1.58 10.75 16.51
N GLY A 175 1.17 11.80 17.21
CA GLY A 175 0.56 11.68 18.53
C GLY A 175 1.44 10.88 19.51
N ARG A 176 0.94 9.73 20.00
CA ARG A 176 1.65 8.89 20.99
C ARG A 176 2.32 7.64 20.39
N ILE A 177 2.18 7.40 19.10
CA ILE A 177 2.62 6.15 18.47
C ILE A 177 3.92 6.39 17.71
N ALA A 178 4.98 5.70 18.14
CA ALA A 178 6.25 5.68 17.44
C ALA A 178 6.17 4.78 16.20
N GLY A 179 7.02 5.04 15.21
CA GLY A 179 7.01 4.35 13.91
C GLY A 179 6.12 5.02 12.86
N PHE A 180 5.50 6.16 13.19
CA PHE A 180 4.62 6.90 12.31
C PHE A 180 4.94 8.39 12.37
N GLY A 181 4.91 9.09 11.24
CA GLY A 181 4.98 10.55 11.22
C GLY A 181 5.97 11.12 10.23
N PHE A 182 6.12 12.44 10.22
CA PHE A 182 6.94 13.14 9.24
C PHE A 182 8.43 12.84 9.41
N THR A 183 9.11 12.60 8.30
CA THR A 183 10.56 12.48 8.24
C THR A 183 11.15 13.70 7.53
N ASN A 184 12.45 13.93 7.74
CA ASN A 184 13.14 15.13 7.25
C ASN A 184 13.98 14.88 5.99
N THR A 185 13.77 13.77 5.30
CA THR A 185 14.51 13.49 4.06
C THR A 185 14.04 14.45 2.96
N PRO A 186 14.94 15.01 2.14
CA PRO A 186 14.56 15.89 1.03
C PRO A 186 13.54 15.25 0.10
N PHE A 187 12.52 16.01 -0.28
CA PHE A 187 11.47 15.60 -1.23
C PHE A 187 11.77 16.18 -2.62
N PRO A 188 12.51 15.48 -3.51
CA PRO A 188 12.67 15.91 -4.89
C PRO A 188 11.32 15.93 -5.61
N ALA A 189 11.21 16.80 -6.62
CA ALA A 189 10.00 16.94 -7.43
C ALA A 189 9.59 15.64 -8.14
N SER A 190 10.55 14.75 -8.41
CA SER A 190 10.36 13.49 -9.12
C SER A 190 11.06 12.35 -8.39
N VAL A 191 10.50 11.14 -8.47
CA VAL A 191 11.14 9.89 -8.03
C VAL A 191 12.53 9.71 -8.65
N ARG A 192 12.74 10.21 -9.88
CA ARG A 192 14.04 10.14 -10.56
C ARG A 192 15.15 10.84 -9.78
N GLY A 193 14.81 11.82 -8.95
CA GLY A 193 15.76 12.52 -8.08
C GLY A 193 16.44 11.62 -7.04
N TYR A 194 15.89 10.44 -6.75
CA TYR A 194 16.53 9.46 -5.86
C TYR A 194 17.55 8.55 -6.56
N GLY A 195 17.52 8.47 -7.90
CA GLY A 195 18.36 7.53 -8.64
C GLY A 195 17.99 6.05 -8.43
N PHE A 196 16.77 5.77 -7.98
CA PHE A 196 16.29 4.40 -7.76
C PHE A 196 15.91 3.69 -9.07
N THR A 197 16.03 2.37 -9.05
CA THR A 197 15.61 1.49 -10.15
C THR A 197 14.42 0.66 -9.69
N PHE A 198 13.48 0.45 -10.60
CA PHE A 198 12.26 -0.32 -10.39
C PHE A 198 12.10 -1.26 -11.58
N THR A 199 12.34 -2.54 -11.34
CA THR A 199 12.18 -3.55 -12.39
C THR A 199 11.10 -4.56 -12.01
N PRO A 200 10.45 -5.18 -13.01
CA PRO A 200 9.58 -6.30 -12.75
C PRO A 200 10.34 -7.42 -12.04
N MET A 201 9.88 -7.81 -10.86
CA MET A 201 10.50 -8.88 -10.07
C MET A 201 9.88 -10.25 -10.32
N PHE A 202 8.92 -10.30 -11.23
CA PHE A 202 7.70 -11.04 -11.03
C PHE A 202 7.01 -11.23 -12.40
N ASP A 203 6.85 -12.47 -12.85
CA ASP A 203 6.18 -12.82 -14.13
C ASP A 203 4.67 -13.00 -13.98
N GLU A 204 3.91 -12.99 -15.08
CA GLU A 204 2.44 -13.09 -15.03
C GLU A 204 1.90 -14.38 -14.35
N GLN A 205 2.76 -15.37 -14.07
CA GLN A 205 2.43 -16.63 -13.40
C GLN A 205 2.77 -16.63 -11.91
N GLY A 206 3.17 -15.50 -11.33
CA GLY A 206 3.51 -15.42 -9.91
C GLY A 206 4.94 -15.86 -9.60
N ARG A 207 5.79 -16.12 -10.60
CA ARG A 207 7.17 -16.56 -10.36
C ARG A 207 8.10 -15.37 -10.30
N ALA A 208 9.03 -15.41 -9.35
CA ALA A 208 10.06 -14.39 -9.26
C ALA A 208 10.97 -14.45 -10.51
N LEU A 209 11.00 -13.38 -11.29
CA LEU A 209 11.90 -13.20 -12.45
C LEU A 209 13.37 -13.06 -12.01
N ARG A 210 13.58 -12.67 -10.75
CA ARG A 210 14.88 -12.46 -10.13
C ARG A 210 14.84 -13.06 -8.74
N ARG A 211 16.00 -13.48 -8.22
CA ARG A 211 16.07 -13.83 -6.80
C ARG A 211 15.65 -12.61 -5.98
N TYR A 212 14.80 -12.85 -4.98
CA TYR A 212 14.48 -11.82 -4.00
C TYR A 212 15.77 -11.26 -3.40
N PRO A 213 15.85 -9.97 -3.06
CA PRO A 213 17.05 -9.36 -2.47
C PRO A 213 17.55 -9.97 -1.15
N ALA A 214 16.91 -11.02 -0.61
CA ALA A 214 17.33 -11.72 0.59
C ALA A 214 18.20 -12.96 0.25
N GLU A 215 19.48 -12.74 -0.06
CA GLU A 215 20.54 -13.76 0.09
C GLU A 215 21.98 -13.17 0.08
N GLN A 216 22.18 -11.85 -0.07
CA GLN A 216 23.53 -11.24 -0.12
C GLN A 216 24.15 -10.89 1.23
N GLY A 217 23.48 -11.22 2.33
CA GLY A 217 24.05 -11.19 3.66
C GLY A 217 23.38 -12.27 4.45
N THR A 218 24.13 -13.31 4.79
CA THR A 218 23.78 -14.23 5.86
C THR A 218 23.23 -13.42 7.03
N ARG A 219 21.91 -13.48 7.25
CA ARG A 219 21.33 -13.22 8.56
C ARG A 219 21.94 -14.29 9.44
N LYS A 220 23.08 -13.97 10.07
CA LYS A 220 23.67 -14.86 11.06
C LYS A 220 22.69 -14.87 12.22
N ASP A 221 21.85 -15.90 12.22
CA ASP A 221 21.34 -16.50 13.44
C ASP A 221 22.54 -16.65 14.38
N THR A 222 22.67 -15.72 15.32
CA THR A 222 23.57 -15.87 16.43
C THR A 222 22.67 -15.87 17.65
N TYR A 223 22.56 -17.07 18.23
CA TYR A 223 21.92 -17.40 19.50
C TYR A 223 22.24 -16.40 20.61
#